data_AF-A0A838VUA7-F1
#
_entry.id   AF-A0A838VUA7-F1
#
_cell.length_a   1.000
_cell.length_b   1.000
_cell.length_c   1.000
_cell.angle_alpha   90.00
_cell.angle_beta   90.00
_cell.angle_gamma   90.00
#
_symmetry.space_group_name_H-M   'P 1'
#
loop_
_entity.id
_entity.type
_entity.pdbx_description
1 polymer ?
#
loop_
_entity_poly.entity_id
_entity_poly.type
_entity_poly.pdbx_seq_one_letter_code
_entity_poly.pdbx_strand_id
1 'polypeptide(L)'
;GKAKEAQAAFNQVYFDLPGELAPKLALALAAEQGQNYSLAIKMYELVCRTDPSYVSAAFGLARCLCKIGNRSGAVVALKRVPQASNLYTRSQVEIARTLIDRAHSVPSTEELKSASAAIEALTLEGTELYQLTKQILETALNLLTSQQLQATSNLKICGQPLEEVYVRQGLEKALRSLAHLTTGNEKISLIDQANQVRSRTLV
;
A
#
# COMPACT_ATOMS: atom_id res chain seq x y z
N GLY A 1 -16.18 -19.70 -5.05
CA GLY A 1 -15.48 -20.35 -6.17
C GLY A 1 -14.73 -21.58 -5.67
N LYS A 2 -14.58 -22.62 -6.50
CA LYS A 2 -13.95 -23.89 -6.12
C LYS A 2 -12.42 -23.86 -6.37
N ALA A 3 -11.69 -23.18 -5.50
CA ALA A 3 -10.26 -22.87 -5.72
C ALA A 3 -9.36 -24.12 -5.85
N LYS A 4 -9.60 -25.16 -5.06
CA LYS A 4 -8.80 -26.40 -5.09
C LYS A 4 -8.96 -27.19 -6.39
N GLU A 5 -10.19 -27.27 -6.92
CA GLU A 5 -10.48 -27.93 -8.20
C GLU A 5 -9.82 -27.15 -9.35
N ALA A 6 -9.92 -25.82 -9.33
CA ALA A 6 -9.25 -24.96 -10.32
C ALA A 6 -7.73 -25.10 -10.27
N GLN A 7 -7.14 -25.18 -9.08
CA GLN A 7 -5.71 -25.38 -8.91
C GLN A 7 -5.24 -26.71 -9.52
N ALA A 8 -5.99 -27.80 -9.31
CA ALA A 8 -5.66 -29.10 -9.90
C ALA A 8 -5.74 -29.07 -11.44
N ALA A 9 -6.79 -28.45 -11.99
CA ALA A 9 -6.95 -28.29 -13.43
C ALA A 9 -5.82 -27.45 -14.05
N PHE A 10 -5.47 -26.30 -13.45
CA PHE A 10 -4.37 -25.48 -13.96
C PHE A 10 -2.99 -26.11 -13.79
N ASN A 11 -2.81 -26.95 -12.77
CA ASN A 11 -1.57 -27.71 -12.61
C ASN A 11 -1.40 -28.70 -13.77
N GLN A 12 -2.49 -29.37 -14.20
CA GLN A 12 -2.45 -30.25 -15.38
C GLN A 12 -2.07 -29.47 -16.65
N VAL A 13 -2.71 -28.31 -16.89
CA VAL A 13 -2.36 -27.45 -18.04
C VAL A 13 -0.91 -26.98 -17.99
N TYR A 14 -0.39 -26.69 -16.80
CA TYR A 14 1.02 -26.35 -16.62
C TYR A 14 1.95 -27.53 -16.95
N PHE A 15 1.58 -28.76 -16.61
CA PHE A 15 2.32 -29.96 -17.02
C PHE A 15 2.32 -30.14 -18.54
N ASP A 16 1.18 -29.91 -19.19
CA ASP A 16 1.05 -30.06 -20.64
C ASP A 16 1.77 -28.95 -21.41
N LEU A 17 1.88 -27.75 -20.83
CA LEU A 17 2.45 -26.54 -21.45
C LEU A 17 3.43 -25.81 -20.51
N PRO A 18 4.61 -26.38 -20.19
CA PRO A 18 5.52 -25.82 -19.17
C PRO A 18 6.18 -24.50 -19.59
N GLY A 19 6.24 -24.19 -20.89
CA GLY A 19 6.82 -22.95 -21.42
C GLY A 19 5.92 -21.74 -21.21
N GLU A 20 4.61 -21.93 -21.25
CA GLU A 20 3.63 -20.85 -21.26
C GLU A 20 3.52 -20.11 -19.92
N LEU A 21 3.30 -18.79 -19.98
CA LEU A 21 3.14 -17.93 -18.79
C LEU A 21 1.70 -17.87 -18.30
N ALA A 22 0.72 -17.96 -19.21
CA ALA A 22 -0.69 -17.88 -18.85
C ALA A 22 -1.14 -19.00 -17.88
N PRO A 23 -0.76 -20.29 -18.07
CA PRO A 23 -1.09 -21.34 -17.12
C PRO A 23 -0.43 -21.13 -15.74
N LYS A 24 0.80 -20.62 -15.71
CA LYS A 24 1.50 -20.29 -14.45
C LYS A 24 0.79 -19.18 -13.69
N LEU A 25 0.34 -18.14 -14.39
CA LEU A 25 -0.44 -17.06 -13.79
C LEU A 25 -1.79 -17.56 -13.27
N ALA A 26 -2.49 -18.38 -14.04
CA ALA A 26 -3.77 -18.97 -13.64
C ALA A 26 -3.62 -19.88 -12.40
N LEU A 27 -2.55 -20.68 -12.36
CA LEU A 27 -2.20 -21.50 -11.20
C LEU A 27 -1.88 -20.63 -9.98
N ALA A 28 -1.16 -19.52 -10.15
CA ALA A 28 -0.86 -18.57 -9.07
C ALA A 28 -2.15 -17.97 -8.47
N LEU A 29 -3.07 -17.53 -9.32
CA LEU A 29 -4.37 -16.98 -8.91
C LEU A 29 -5.22 -18.03 -8.17
N ALA A 30 -5.28 -19.25 -8.69
CA ALA A 30 -6.01 -20.34 -8.04
C ALA A 30 -5.40 -20.69 -6.66
N ALA A 31 -4.07 -20.73 -6.57
CA ALA A 31 -3.34 -20.96 -5.33
C ALA A 31 -3.57 -19.83 -4.31
N GLU A 32 -3.57 -18.56 -4.74
CA GLU A 32 -3.88 -17.40 -3.91
C GLU A 32 -5.31 -17.50 -3.34
N GLN A 33 -6.29 -17.82 -4.18
CA GLN A 33 -7.67 -18.01 -3.75
C GLN A 33 -7.83 -19.19 -2.80
N GLY A 34 -7.00 -20.23 -2.95
CA GLY A 34 -6.90 -21.38 -2.06
C GLY A 34 -6.08 -21.12 -0.80
N GLN A 35 -5.60 -19.89 -0.57
CA GLN A 35 -4.71 -19.49 0.54
C GLN A 35 -3.38 -20.25 0.58
N ASN A 36 -2.99 -20.90 -0.52
CA ASN A 36 -1.67 -21.50 -0.66
C ASN A 36 -0.67 -20.44 -1.17
N TYR A 37 -0.34 -19.51 -0.28
CA TYR A 37 0.55 -18.38 -0.60
C TYR A 37 1.94 -18.84 -1.02
N SER A 38 2.45 -19.95 -0.47
CA SER A 38 3.77 -20.48 -0.82
C SER A 38 3.88 -20.85 -2.31
N LEU A 39 2.85 -21.49 -2.86
CA LEU A 39 2.79 -21.83 -4.28
C LEU A 39 2.50 -20.60 -5.14
N ALA A 40 1.57 -19.75 -4.70
CA ALA A 40 1.21 -18.53 -5.41
C ALA A 40 2.43 -17.62 -5.62
N ILE A 41 3.22 -17.39 -4.56
CA ILE A 41 4.45 -16.59 -4.62
C ILE A 41 5.42 -17.15 -5.65
N LYS A 42 5.72 -18.46 -5.62
CA LYS A 42 6.63 -19.10 -6.57
C LYS A 42 6.17 -18.91 -8.01
N MET A 43 4.88 -19.09 -8.27
CA MET A 43 4.33 -18.99 -9.62
C MET A 43 4.28 -17.54 -10.11
N TYR A 44 3.86 -16.60 -9.27
CA TYR A 44 3.90 -15.18 -9.62
C TYR A 44 5.32 -14.68 -9.86
N GLU A 45 6.28 -15.09 -9.04
CA GLU A 45 7.68 -14.72 -9.21
C GLU A 45 8.26 -15.24 -10.52
N LEU A 46 7.93 -16.48 -10.89
CA LEU A 46 8.32 -17.06 -12.18
C LEU A 46 7.75 -16.25 -13.36
N VAL A 47 6.49 -15.84 -13.30
CA VAL A 47 5.86 -15.00 -14.32
C VAL A 47 6.55 -13.64 -14.40
N CYS A 48 6.70 -12.94 -13.27
CA CYS A 48 7.36 -11.62 -13.23
C CYS A 48 8.81 -11.65 -13.72
N ARG A 49 9.56 -12.72 -13.44
CA ARG A 49 10.95 -12.86 -13.89
C ARG A 49 11.04 -13.12 -15.40
N THR A 50 10.06 -13.82 -15.96
CA THR A 50 10.06 -14.17 -17.38
C THR A 50 9.58 -13.00 -18.24
N ASP A 51 8.51 -12.33 -17.82
CA ASP A 51 8.00 -11.16 -18.50
C ASP A 51 7.48 -10.10 -17.49
N PRO A 52 8.23 -9.00 -17.30
CA PRO A 52 7.81 -7.88 -16.45
C PRO A 52 6.54 -7.16 -16.91
N SER A 53 6.08 -7.38 -18.14
CA SER A 53 4.84 -6.79 -18.68
C SER A 53 3.59 -7.32 -17.96
N TYR A 54 3.68 -8.47 -17.31
CA TYR A 54 2.60 -9.08 -16.52
C TYR A 54 2.45 -8.38 -15.17
N VAL A 55 1.94 -7.15 -15.20
CA VAL A 55 1.71 -6.31 -14.03
C VAL A 55 0.78 -6.98 -13.02
N SER A 56 -0.20 -7.76 -13.48
CA SER A 56 -1.10 -8.54 -12.62
C SER A 56 -0.36 -9.52 -11.73
N ALA A 57 0.73 -10.13 -12.22
CA ALA A 57 1.58 -11.01 -11.43
C ALA A 57 2.34 -10.25 -10.34
N ALA A 58 2.80 -9.03 -10.62
CA ALA A 58 3.50 -8.18 -9.64
C ALA A 58 2.57 -7.79 -8.48
N PHE A 59 1.33 -7.39 -8.77
CA PHE A 59 0.32 -7.13 -7.74
C PHE A 59 -0.08 -8.40 -6.96
N GLY A 60 -0.23 -9.54 -7.64
CA GLY A 60 -0.53 -10.82 -6.99
C GLY A 60 0.58 -11.28 -6.05
N LEU A 61 1.83 -11.15 -6.48
CA LEU A 61 3.01 -11.41 -5.67
C LEU A 61 3.02 -10.52 -4.43
N ALA A 62 2.81 -9.22 -4.59
CA ALA A 62 2.78 -8.27 -3.49
C ALA A 62 1.71 -8.61 -2.45
N ARG A 63 0.47 -8.93 -2.89
CA ARG A 63 -0.60 -9.34 -1.98
C ARG A 63 -0.24 -10.60 -1.18
N CYS A 64 0.31 -11.61 -1.84
CA CYS A 64 0.72 -12.85 -1.17
C CYS A 64 1.86 -12.61 -0.18
N LEU A 65 2.82 -11.75 -0.54
CA LEU A 65 3.93 -11.37 0.34
C LEU A 65 3.44 -10.58 1.56
N CYS A 66 2.48 -9.66 1.40
CA CYS A 66 1.84 -9.00 2.53
C CYS A 66 1.16 -10.00 3.48
N LYS A 67 0.46 -11.02 2.95
CA LYS A 67 -0.23 -12.03 3.77
C LYS A 67 0.69 -12.90 4.62
N ILE A 68 1.93 -13.10 4.18
CA ILE A 68 2.95 -13.81 4.96
C ILE A 68 3.83 -12.88 5.80
N GLY A 69 3.51 -11.58 5.86
CA GLY A 69 4.25 -10.57 6.62
C GLY A 69 5.54 -10.06 5.97
N ASN A 70 5.81 -10.42 4.70
CA ASN A 70 7.00 -9.95 3.98
C ASN A 70 6.72 -8.61 3.27
N ARG A 71 6.69 -7.53 4.06
CA ARG A 71 6.44 -6.16 3.57
C ARG A 71 7.50 -5.69 2.55
N SER A 72 8.78 -5.90 2.84
CA SER A 72 9.87 -5.44 1.96
C SER A 72 9.81 -6.14 0.60
N GLY A 73 9.56 -7.46 0.59
CA GLY A 73 9.34 -8.22 -0.62
C GLY A 73 8.14 -7.72 -1.43
N ALA A 74 7.03 -7.38 -0.76
CA ALA A 74 5.85 -6.84 -1.43
C ALA A 74 6.13 -5.51 -2.13
N VAL A 75 6.85 -4.60 -1.46
CA VAL A 75 7.29 -3.33 -2.06
C VAL A 75 8.21 -3.56 -3.25
N VAL A 76 9.16 -4.50 -3.15
CA VAL A 76 10.04 -4.86 -4.27
C VAL A 76 9.23 -5.39 -5.46
N ALA A 77 8.22 -6.22 -5.22
CA ALA A 77 7.35 -6.73 -6.28
C ALA A 77 6.58 -5.60 -6.98
N LEU A 78 5.99 -4.66 -6.24
CA LEU A 78 5.28 -3.52 -6.80
C LEU A 78 6.19 -2.56 -7.57
N LYS A 79 7.45 -2.39 -7.13
CA LYS A 79 8.45 -1.59 -7.84
C LYS A 79 8.87 -2.18 -9.19
N ARG A 80 8.53 -3.44 -9.50
CA ARG A 80 8.76 -4.04 -10.83
C ARG A 80 7.82 -3.47 -11.90
N VAL A 81 6.73 -2.80 -11.51
CA VAL A 81 5.79 -2.20 -12.46
C VAL A 81 6.47 -1.02 -13.19
N PRO A 82 6.61 -1.06 -14.53
CA PRO A 82 7.27 0.00 -15.27
C PRO A 82 6.51 1.33 -15.19
N GLN A 83 7.24 2.44 -15.21
CA GLN A 83 6.66 3.80 -15.21
C GLN A 83 5.73 4.06 -16.40
N ALA A 84 5.99 3.44 -17.54
CA ALA A 84 5.14 3.55 -18.74
C ALA A 84 3.81 2.78 -18.63
N SER A 85 3.60 1.99 -17.56
CA SER A 85 2.36 1.23 -17.37
C SER A 85 1.23 2.15 -16.89
N ASN A 86 0.03 1.96 -17.43
CA ASN A 86 -1.20 2.60 -16.92
C ASN A 86 -1.48 2.25 -15.45
N LEU A 87 -0.87 1.19 -14.91
CA LEU A 87 -1.00 0.76 -13.52
C LEU A 87 0.12 1.28 -12.62
N TYR A 88 1.05 2.10 -13.12
CA TYR A 88 2.16 2.63 -12.33
C TYR A 88 1.67 3.46 -11.14
N THR A 89 0.74 4.39 -11.37
CA THR A 89 0.12 5.21 -10.32
C THR A 89 -0.50 4.33 -9.23
N ARG A 90 -1.28 3.32 -9.64
CA ARG A 90 -1.88 2.35 -8.72
C ARG A 90 -0.82 1.57 -7.94
N SER A 91 0.30 1.21 -8.58
CA SER A 91 1.39 0.49 -7.92
C SER A 91 2.01 1.33 -6.80
N GLN A 92 2.29 2.61 -7.06
CA GLN A 92 2.84 3.52 -6.05
C GLN A 92 1.88 3.76 -4.88
N VAL A 93 0.58 3.88 -5.16
CA VAL A 93 -0.46 3.93 -4.12
C VAL A 93 -0.43 2.68 -3.24
N GLU A 94 -0.34 1.50 -3.85
CA GLU A 94 -0.24 0.23 -3.10
C GLU A 94 1.09 0.08 -2.36
N ILE A 95 2.19 0.63 -2.87
CA ILE A 95 3.48 0.71 -2.15
C ILE A 95 3.30 1.53 -0.87
N ALA A 96 2.74 2.74 -0.97
CA ALA A 96 2.52 3.60 0.18
C ALA A 96 1.64 2.90 1.24
N ARG A 97 0.54 2.26 0.81
CA ARG A 97 -0.35 1.48 1.70
C ARG A 97 0.35 0.30 2.35
N THR A 98 1.16 -0.44 1.60
CA THR A 98 1.92 -1.59 2.11
C THR A 98 2.94 -1.17 3.17
N LEU A 99 3.57 -0.01 2.98
CA LEU A 99 4.57 0.52 3.91
C LEU A 99 3.95 0.99 5.23
N ILE A 100 2.72 1.50 5.21
CA ILE A 100 2.01 1.94 6.42
C ILE A 100 1.12 0.87 7.05
N ASP A 101 0.96 -0.29 6.41
CA ASP A 101 0.14 -1.38 6.95
C ASP A 101 0.73 -1.88 8.27
N ARG A 102 -0.10 -1.95 9.32
CA ARG A 102 0.30 -2.34 10.68
C ARG A 102 -0.08 -3.77 11.04
N ALA A 103 -0.68 -4.52 10.13
CA ALA A 103 -1.24 -5.84 10.42
C ALA A 103 -0.19 -6.85 10.93
N HIS A 104 1.02 -6.82 10.38
CA HIS A 104 2.08 -7.79 10.69
C HIS A 104 3.25 -7.22 11.49
N SER A 105 3.56 -5.93 11.33
CA SER A 105 4.65 -5.27 12.06
C SER A 105 4.44 -3.76 12.14
N VAL A 106 5.13 -3.11 13.09
CA VAL A 106 5.13 -1.65 13.22
C VAL A 106 5.95 -1.04 12.08
N PRO A 107 5.43 -0.04 11.32
CA PRO A 107 6.20 0.70 10.33
C PRO A 107 7.36 1.49 10.95
N SER A 108 8.53 1.41 10.33
CA SER A 108 9.71 2.21 10.70
C SER A 108 9.64 3.64 10.14
N THR A 109 10.48 4.54 10.65
CA THR A 109 10.61 5.92 10.13
C THR A 109 10.98 5.95 8.65
N GLU A 110 11.88 5.07 8.21
CA GLU A 110 12.29 4.96 6.81
C GLU A 110 11.17 4.43 5.89
N GLU A 111 10.32 3.54 6.40
CA GLU A 111 9.15 3.05 5.66
C GLU A 111 8.11 4.16 5.49
N LEU A 112 7.86 4.96 6.54
CA LEU A 112 6.97 6.12 6.43
C LEU A 112 7.51 7.19 5.47
N LYS A 113 8.82 7.45 5.53
CA LYS A 113 9.50 8.35 4.58
C LYS A 113 9.40 7.84 3.14
N SER A 114 9.59 6.53 2.96
CA SER A 114 9.43 5.88 1.65
C SER A 114 7.99 5.96 1.15
N ALA A 115 7.00 5.84 2.04
CA ALA A 115 5.59 6.00 1.70
C ALA A 115 5.27 7.45 1.29
N SER A 116 5.83 8.44 1.98
CA SER A 116 5.74 9.85 1.61
C SER A 116 6.33 10.11 0.22
N ALA A 117 7.54 9.61 -0.02
CA ALA A 117 8.23 9.77 -1.31
C ALA A 117 7.46 9.10 -2.46
N ALA A 118 6.81 7.96 -2.20
CA ALA A 118 5.97 7.28 -3.19
C ALA A 118 4.76 8.13 -3.61
N ILE A 119 4.16 8.89 -2.69
CA ILE A 119 3.06 9.82 -3.02
C ILE A 119 3.60 11.07 -3.73
N GLU A 120 4.69 11.65 -3.24
CA GLU A 120 5.29 12.88 -3.83
C GLU A 120 5.76 12.66 -5.27
N ALA A 121 6.24 11.44 -5.59
CA ALA A 121 6.60 11.06 -6.94
C ALA A 121 5.40 10.96 -7.88
N LEU A 122 4.18 10.83 -7.33
CA LEU A 122 2.97 10.88 -8.11
C LEU A 122 2.47 12.32 -8.18
N THR A 123 2.21 12.80 -9.39
CA THR A 123 1.40 14.01 -9.60
C THR A 123 -0.08 13.69 -9.35
N LEU A 124 -0.41 13.10 -8.20
CA LEU A 124 -1.79 12.88 -7.78
C LEU A 124 -2.42 14.22 -7.45
N GLU A 125 -3.67 14.39 -7.82
CA GLU A 125 -4.45 15.58 -7.51
C GLU A 125 -5.79 15.18 -6.88
N GLY A 126 -6.36 16.11 -6.11
CA GLY A 126 -7.70 15.93 -5.56
C GLY A 126 -7.79 14.89 -4.43
N THR A 127 -8.84 14.08 -4.46
CA THR A 127 -9.29 13.25 -3.32
C THR A 127 -8.30 12.15 -2.96
N GLU A 128 -7.73 11.45 -3.94
CA GLU A 128 -6.84 10.31 -3.69
C GLU A 128 -5.55 10.73 -2.97
N LEU A 129 -4.95 11.86 -3.36
CA LEU A 129 -3.76 12.42 -2.71
C LEU A 129 -4.03 12.68 -1.22
N TYR A 130 -5.13 13.37 -0.92
CA TYR A 130 -5.42 13.73 0.47
C TYR A 130 -5.86 12.52 1.29
N GLN A 131 -6.51 11.52 0.70
CA GLN A 131 -6.83 10.25 1.38
C GLN A 131 -5.57 9.50 1.78
N LEU A 132 -4.59 9.40 0.89
CA LEU A 132 -3.32 8.72 1.20
C LEU A 132 -2.48 9.53 2.19
N THR A 133 -2.40 10.84 2.01
CA THR A 133 -1.74 11.75 2.96
C THR A 133 -2.34 11.61 4.36
N LYS A 134 -3.68 11.57 4.46
CA LYS A 134 -4.39 11.29 5.70
C LYS A 134 -3.95 9.95 6.30
N GLN A 135 -3.97 8.86 5.54
CA GLN A 135 -3.59 7.53 6.04
C GLN A 135 -2.15 7.47 6.57
N ILE A 136 -1.20 8.09 5.87
CA ILE A 136 0.20 8.15 6.31
C ILE A 136 0.33 8.96 7.60
N LEU A 137 -0.26 10.15 7.66
CA LEU A 137 -0.15 11.04 8.83
C LEU A 137 -0.90 10.48 10.04
N GLU A 138 -2.04 9.82 9.86
CA GLU A 138 -2.72 9.07 10.93
C GLU A 138 -1.84 7.96 11.48
N THR A 139 -1.18 7.21 10.59
CA THR A 139 -0.24 6.15 10.99
C THR A 139 0.93 6.75 11.78
N ALA A 140 1.57 7.80 11.26
CA ALA A 140 2.66 8.47 11.94
C ALA A 140 2.25 9.02 13.32
N LEU A 141 1.07 9.66 13.42
CA LEU A 141 0.54 10.20 14.67
C LEU A 141 0.27 9.10 15.69
N ASN A 142 -0.33 7.99 15.26
CA ASN A 142 -0.57 6.84 16.13
C ASN A 142 0.73 6.25 16.66
N LEU A 143 1.77 6.16 15.83
CA LEU A 143 3.07 5.63 16.23
C LEU A 143 3.82 6.57 17.20
N LEU A 144 3.70 7.89 17.01
CA LEU A 144 4.25 8.88 17.95
C LEU A 144 3.52 8.85 19.29
N THR A 145 2.19 8.86 19.29
CA THR A 145 1.39 8.88 20.53
C THR A 145 1.48 7.58 21.32
N SER A 146 1.67 6.44 20.65
CA SER A 146 1.94 5.14 21.28
C SER A 146 3.42 4.91 21.66
N GLN A 147 4.28 5.92 21.47
CA GLN A 147 5.73 5.85 21.75
C GLN A 147 6.46 4.73 21.01
N GLN A 148 5.89 4.24 19.91
CA GLN A 148 6.51 3.24 19.03
C GLN A 148 7.53 3.87 18.07
N LEU A 149 7.47 5.19 17.89
CA LEU A 149 8.45 6.00 17.17
C LEU A 149 8.90 7.19 18.02
N GLN A 150 10.17 7.57 17.86
CA GLN A 150 10.72 8.78 18.48
C GLN A 150 10.55 9.98 17.54
N ALA A 151 10.15 11.12 18.12
CA ALA A 151 10.05 12.37 17.38
C ALA A 151 11.41 12.76 16.80
N THR A 152 11.43 13.11 15.51
CA THR A 152 12.66 13.45 14.77
C THR A 152 12.39 14.63 13.85
N SER A 153 12.78 15.83 14.28
CA SER A 153 12.56 17.09 13.55
C SER A 153 13.24 17.14 12.18
N ASN A 154 14.35 16.40 12.01
CA ASN A 154 15.11 16.37 10.76
C ASN A 154 14.43 15.55 9.65
N LEU A 155 13.46 14.71 9.99
CA LEU A 155 12.76 13.86 9.03
C LEU A 155 11.39 14.45 8.74
N LYS A 156 11.08 14.62 7.45
CA LYS A 156 9.77 15.10 6.99
C LYS A 156 8.93 13.95 6.44
N ILE A 157 7.66 13.90 6.81
CA ILE A 157 6.64 12.98 6.31
C ILE A 157 5.49 13.83 5.76
N CYS A 158 5.19 13.66 4.48
CA CYS A 158 4.23 14.44 3.72
C CYS A 158 4.45 15.96 3.89
N GLY A 159 5.72 16.38 3.88
CA GLY A 159 6.14 17.76 4.08
C GLY A 159 6.13 18.27 5.52
N GLN A 160 5.66 17.50 6.51
CA GLN A 160 5.65 17.88 7.93
C GLN A 160 6.82 17.24 8.69
N PRO A 161 7.51 17.96 9.60
CA PRO A 161 8.44 17.33 10.54
C PRO A 161 7.77 16.20 11.32
N LEU A 162 8.50 15.12 11.60
CA LEU A 162 8.03 13.98 12.40
C LEU A 162 8.00 14.37 13.89
N GLU A 163 7.06 15.23 14.25
CA GLU A 163 6.71 15.61 15.62
C GLU A 163 5.19 15.70 15.75
N GLU A 164 4.66 15.39 16.94
CA GLU A 164 3.22 15.27 17.12
C GLU A 164 2.45 16.52 16.69
N VAL A 165 2.94 17.72 17.04
CA VAL A 165 2.28 18.99 16.73
C VAL A 165 2.18 19.19 15.22
N TYR A 166 3.28 19.02 14.48
CA TYR A 166 3.31 19.23 13.03
C TYR A 166 2.56 18.14 12.27
N VAL A 167 2.64 16.89 12.72
CA VAL A 167 1.87 15.78 12.13
C VAL A 167 0.37 16.01 12.31
N ARG A 168 -0.08 16.47 13.49
CA ARG A 168 -1.49 16.85 13.72
C ARG A 168 -1.93 18.00 12.79
N GLN A 169 -1.11 19.03 12.65
CA GLN A 169 -1.41 20.16 11.74
C GLN A 169 -1.52 19.70 10.28
N GLY A 170 -0.60 18.84 9.83
CA GLY A 170 -0.66 18.25 8.49
C GLY A 170 -1.92 17.42 8.28
N LEU A 171 -2.29 16.60 9.27
CA LEU A 171 -3.46 15.74 9.21
C LEU A 171 -4.76 16.57 9.20
N GLU A 172 -4.84 17.62 10.03
CA GLU A 172 -5.95 18.59 10.03
C GLU A 172 -6.10 19.26 8.66
N LYS A 173 -4.99 19.68 8.03
CA LYS A 173 -5.00 20.27 6.69
C LYS A 173 -5.51 19.27 5.64
N ALA A 174 -5.01 18.03 5.66
CA ALA A 174 -5.45 16.98 4.74
C ALA A 174 -6.95 16.66 4.88
N LEU A 175 -7.43 16.55 6.12
CA LEU A 175 -8.85 16.29 6.42
C LEU A 175 -9.76 17.42 5.95
N ARG A 176 -9.37 18.69 6.15
CA ARG A 176 -10.12 19.84 5.64
C ARG A 176 -10.13 19.88 4.11
N SER A 177 -8.98 19.64 3.47
CA SER A 177 -8.92 19.55 2.00
C SER A 177 -9.84 18.44 1.47
N LEU A 178 -9.89 17.27 2.11
CA LEU A 178 -10.87 16.23 1.77
C LEU A 178 -12.31 16.72 1.96
N ALA A 179 -12.62 17.36 3.09
CA ALA A 179 -13.95 17.87 3.39
C ALA A 179 -14.44 18.87 2.34
N HIS A 180 -13.53 19.68 1.76
CA HIS A 180 -13.86 20.61 0.68
C HIS A 180 -14.20 19.92 -0.65
N LEU A 181 -13.66 18.71 -0.89
CA LEU A 181 -13.89 17.93 -2.10
C LEU A 181 -15.07 16.95 -1.98
N THR A 182 -15.58 16.74 -0.76
CA THR A 182 -16.72 15.86 -0.47
C THR A 182 -17.99 16.63 -0.15
N THR A 183 -19.14 15.98 -0.26
CA THR A 183 -20.46 16.56 0.06
C THR A 183 -21.23 15.69 1.04
N GLY A 184 -22.33 16.21 1.60
CA GLY A 184 -23.22 15.46 2.48
C GLY A 184 -22.60 15.07 3.82
N ASN A 185 -22.99 13.89 4.32
CA ASN A 185 -22.60 13.40 5.65
C ASN A 185 -21.09 13.15 5.79
N GLU A 186 -20.41 12.77 4.70
CA GLU A 186 -18.97 12.52 4.70
C GLU A 186 -18.17 13.79 5.01
N LYS A 187 -18.59 14.93 4.45
CA LYS A 187 -17.99 16.23 4.74
C LYS A 187 -18.06 16.57 6.24
N ILE A 188 -19.22 16.33 6.87
CA ILE A 188 -19.41 16.58 8.31
C ILE A 188 -18.45 15.70 9.11
N SER A 189 -18.39 14.41 8.81
CA SER A 189 -17.47 13.47 9.48
C SER A 189 -15.99 13.87 9.35
N LEU A 190 -15.56 14.35 8.17
CA LEU A 190 -14.20 14.80 7.94
C LEU A 190 -13.86 16.08 8.71
N ILE A 191 -14.81 17.01 8.84
CA ILE A 191 -14.65 18.22 9.65
C ILE A 191 -14.54 17.87 11.14
N ASP A 192 -15.37 16.95 11.62
CA ASP A 192 -15.34 16.50 13.01
C ASP A 192 -13.99 15.81 13.33
N GLN A 193 -13.50 14.96 12.44
CA GLN A 193 -12.16 14.35 12.54
C GLN A 193 -11.07 15.43 12.58
N ALA A 194 -11.15 16.45 11.71
CA ALA A 194 -10.17 17.55 11.70
C ALA A 194 -10.16 18.32 13.04
N ASN A 195 -11.33 18.54 13.63
CA ASN A 195 -11.45 19.23 14.91
C ASN A 195 -10.90 18.41 16.08
N GLN A 196 -11.05 17.08 16.05
CA GLN A 196 -10.49 16.18 17.06
C GLN A 196 -8.96 16.10 17.02
N VAL A 197 -8.38 16.16 15.83
CA VAL A 197 -6.92 16.05 15.65
C VAL A 197 -6.20 17.34 16.05
N ARG A 198 -6.88 18.49 15.95
CA ARG A 198 -6.35 19.83 16.24
C ARG A 198 -5.57 19.83 17.56
N SER A 199 -4.29 20.20 17.48
CA SER A 199 -3.43 20.33 18.66
C SER A 199 -4.03 21.37 19.61
N ARG A 200 -4.35 20.97 20.85
CA ARG A 200 -4.71 21.90 21.91
C ARG A 200 -3.45 22.68 22.30
N THR A 201 -3.19 23.79 21.63
CA THR A 201 -2.37 24.86 22.21
C THR A 201 -3.14 25.38 23.42
N LEU A 202 -2.74 24.94 24.62
CA LEU A 202 -2.98 25.70 25.83
C LEU A 202 -2.20 27.01 25.65
N VAL A 203 -2.91 28.09 25.36
CA VAL A 203 -2.45 29.47 25.58
C VAL A 203 -2.78 29.83 27.01
#